data_AF-A0A963V2M7-F1
#
_entry.id   AF-A0A963V2M7-F1
#
_cell.length_a   1.000
_cell.length_b   1.000
_cell.length_c   1.000
_cell.angle_alpha   90.00
_cell.angle_beta   90.00
_cell.angle_gamma   90.00
#
_symmetry.space_group_name_H-M   'P 1'
#
loop_
_entity.id
_entity.type
_entity.pdbx_description
1 polymer ?
#
loop_
_entity_poly.entity_id
_entity_poly.type
_entity_poly.pdbx_seq_one_letter_code
_entity_poly.pdbx_strand_id
1 'polypeptide(L)'
;AMAPVTLAGALVQQHAEALAGIVLTQIVRPGVPVMYGGFTSNVDMRSGAPAFGTPEYTKAAQVSGQLARHIGVPFRSSNVTAANEVDFQAAYESQMA
;
A
#
# COMPACT_ATOMS: atom_id res chain seq x y z
N ALA A 1 11.85 -1.10 0.19
CA ALA A 1 13.03 -1.04 -0.70
C ALA A 1 12.83 -0.11 -1.90
N MET A 2 11.64 -0.10 -2.52
CA MET A 2 11.36 0.68 -3.75
C MET A 2 10.94 2.14 -3.51
N ALA A 3 10.92 2.59 -2.27
CA ALA A 3 10.50 3.92 -1.86
C ALA A 3 11.37 4.39 -0.67
N PRO A 4 11.40 5.70 -0.35
CA PRO A 4 12.13 6.24 0.79
C PRO A 4 11.78 5.53 2.10
N VAL A 5 12.75 5.44 3.01
CA VAL A 5 12.55 4.78 4.32
C VAL A 5 11.52 5.49 5.20
N THR A 6 11.25 6.77 4.95
CA THR A 6 10.25 7.54 5.68
C THR A 6 8.85 7.25 5.13
N LEU A 7 7.89 7.03 6.04
CA LEU A 7 6.51 6.74 5.67
C LEU A 7 5.90 7.86 4.79
N ALA A 8 6.15 9.12 5.12
CA ALA A 8 5.67 10.25 4.33
C ALA A 8 6.29 10.26 2.92
N GLY A 9 7.59 10.00 2.80
CA GLY A 9 8.28 9.94 1.50
C GLY A 9 7.73 8.81 0.63
N ALA A 10 7.52 7.63 1.22
CA ALA A 10 6.93 6.51 0.52
C ALA A 10 5.49 6.78 0.06
N LEU A 11 4.66 7.39 0.91
CA LEU A 11 3.28 7.73 0.57
C LEU A 11 3.18 8.79 -0.53
N VAL A 12 4.06 9.80 -0.54
CA VAL A 12 4.13 10.78 -1.63
C VAL A 12 4.47 10.09 -2.95
N GLN A 13 5.46 9.21 -2.96
CA GLN A 13 5.82 8.46 -4.17
C GLN A 13 4.66 7.59 -4.66
N GLN A 14 4.07 6.78 -3.76
CA GLN A 14 2.92 5.94 -4.09
C GLN A 14 1.75 6.76 -4.65
N HIS A 15 1.47 7.92 -4.05
CA HIS A 15 0.39 8.79 -4.50
C HIS A 15 0.65 9.35 -5.90
N ALA A 16 1.89 9.76 -6.18
CA ALA A 16 2.28 10.22 -7.50
C ALA A 16 2.15 9.12 -8.56
N GLU A 17 2.60 7.89 -8.26
CA GLU A 17 2.48 6.73 -9.15
C GLU A 17 1.00 6.41 -9.44
N ALA A 18 0.16 6.38 -8.41
CA ALA A 18 -1.28 6.12 -8.56
C ALA A 18 -1.98 7.20 -9.40
N LEU A 19 -1.70 8.48 -9.16
CA LEU A 19 -2.25 9.58 -9.95
C LEU A 19 -1.80 9.51 -11.42
N ALA A 20 -0.54 9.20 -11.68
CA ALA A 20 -0.03 9.06 -13.04
C ALA A 20 -0.79 7.96 -13.81
N GLY A 21 -1.00 6.80 -13.19
CA GLY A 21 -1.79 5.71 -13.76
C GLY A 21 -3.25 6.10 -13.99
N ILE A 22 -3.90 6.70 -12.98
CA ILE A 22 -5.30 7.14 -13.07
C ILE A 22 -5.47 8.15 -14.21
N VAL A 23 -4.64 9.20 -14.26
CA VAL A 23 -4.69 10.22 -15.30
C VAL A 23 -4.51 9.60 -16.68
N LEU A 24 -3.56 8.68 -16.85
CA LEU A 24 -3.35 7.97 -18.11
C LEU A 24 -4.62 7.21 -18.54
N THR A 25 -5.28 6.50 -17.62
CA THR A 25 -6.53 5.79 -17.96
C THR A 25 -7.62 6.73 -18.45
N GLN A 26 -7.73 7.92 -17.84
CA GLN A 26 -8.74 8.92 -18.22
C GLN A 26 -8.41 9.62 -19.53
N ILE A 27 -7.13 9.78 -19.87
CA ILE A 27 -6.69 10.27 -21.19
C ILE A 27 -7.08 9.27 -22.28
N VAL A 28 -6.87 7.97 -22.06
CA VAL A 28 -7.18 6.92 -23.04
C VAL A 28 -8.68 6.77 -23.22
N ARG A 29 -9.44 6.72 -22.12
CA ARG A 29 -10.90 6.61 -22.15
C ARG A 29 -11.51 7.37 -20.97
N PRO A 30 -12.04 8.58 -21.21
CA PRO A 30 -12.72 9.35 -20.17
C PRO A 30 -13.86 8.56 -19.53
N GLY A 31 -13.91 8.55 -18.20
CA GLY A 31 -14.95 7.89 -17.41
C GLY A 31 -14.74 6.38 -17.22
N VAL A 32 -13.60 5.82 -17.62
CA VAL A 32 -13.30 4.42 -17.31
C VAL A 32 -13.17 4.22 -15.79
N PRO A 33 -13.77 3.17 -15.20
CA PRO A 33 -13.64 2.91 -13.77
C PRO A 33 -12.19 2.65 -13.37
N VAL A 34 -11.78 3.23 -12.24
CA VAL A 34 -10.43 3.08 -11.68
C VAL A 34 -10.51 2.81 -10.18
N MET A 35 -9.45 2.24 -9.63
CA MET A 35 -9.25 2.09 -8.19
C MET A 35 -7.85 2.57 -7.83
N TYR A 36 -7.73 3.25 -6.68
CA TYR A 36 -6.45 3.55 -6.08
C TYR A 36 -5.88 2.30 -5.42
N GLY A 37 -4.79 1.77 -5.96
CA GLY A 37 -4.04 0.67 -5.35
C GLY A 37 -2.95 1.20 -4.44
N GLY A 38 -2.88 0.68 -3.21
CA GLY A 38 -1.78 0.99 -2.29
C GLY A 38 -1.15 -0.28 -1.74
N PHE A 39 0.19 -0.34 -1.79
CA PHE A 39 0.99 -1.39 -1.17
C PHE A 39 2.32 -0.80 -0.70
N THR A 40 2.27 -0.03 0.38
CA THR A 40 3.46 0.56 1.00
C THR A 40 3.76 -0.19 2.29
N SER A 41 4.86 -0.93 2.34
CA SER A 41 5.40 -1.56 3.55
C SER A 41 6.89 -1.26 3.72
N ASN A 42 7.40 -1.57 4.90
CA ASN A 42 8.82 -1.56 5.21
C ASN A 42 9.49 -2.92 4.91
N VAL A 43 10.81 -2.92 5.02
CA VAL A 43 11.64 -4.12 4.98
C VAL A 43 12.23 -4.36 6.36
N ASP A 44 12.51 -5.61 6.68
CA ASP A 44 13.32 -5.95 7.85
C ASP A 44 14.77 -5.47 7.62
N MET A 45 15.27 -4.60 8.49
CA MET A 45 16.59 -3.99 8.31
C MET A 45 17.75 -4.97 8.54
N ARG A 46 17.49 -6.12 9.18
CA ARG A 46 18.51 -7.14 9.43
C ARG A 46 18.71 -8.07 8.24
N SER A 47 17.62 -8.57 7.65
CA SER A 47 17.62 -9.54 6.56
C SER A 47 17.42 -8.91 5.18
N GLY A 48 16.85 -7.71 5.13
CA GLY A 48 16.41 -7.06 3.89
C GLY A 48 15.10 -7.63 3.32
N ALA A 49 14.49 -8.62 3.97
CA ALA A 49 13.26 -9.25 3.52
C ALA A 49 12.04 -8.30 3.67
N PRO A 50 10.95 -8.53 2.91
CA PRO A 50 9.68 -7.85 3.16
C PRO A 50 9.21 -8.07 4.60
N ALA A 51 8.73 -7.02 5.26
CA ALA A 51 8.13 -7.10 6.58
C ALA A 51 6.62 -6.84 6.50
N PHE A 52 5.84 -7.69 7.16
CA PHE A 52 4.38 -7.62 7.23
C PHE A 52 3.90 -7.63 8.69
N GLY A 53 2.63 -7.30 8.91
CA GLY A 53 2.10 -7.07 10.25
C GLY A 53 2.87 -6.01 11.03
N THR A 54 3.35 -4.97 10.34
CA THR A 54 4.11 -3.87 10.93
C THR A 54 3.24 -2.62 11.09
N PRO A 55 3.52 -1.77 12.10
CA PRO A 55 2.82 -0.50 12.25
C PRO A 55 2.96 0.41 11.02
N GLU A 56 4.08 0.32 10.31
CA GLU A 56 4.34 1.08 9.08
C GLU A 56 3.33 0.73 7.99
N TYR A 57 3.09 -0.58 7.76
CA TYR A 57 2.10 -1.02 6.78
C TYR A 57 0.69 -0.57 7.15
N THR A 58 0.26 -0.80 8.39
CA THR A 58 -1.10 -0.43 8.84
C THR A 58 -1.34 1.08 8.71
N LYS A 59 -0.38 1.92 9.12
CA LYS A 59 -0.47 3.37 8.93
C LYS A 59 -0.49 3.75 7.46
N ALA A 60 0.36 3.13 6.63
CA ALA A 60 0.39 3.40 5.21
C ALA A 60 -0.96 3.07 4.54
N ALA A 61 -1.57 1.93 4.89
CA ALA A 61 -2.88 1.53 4.37
C ALA A 61 -3.98 2.52 4.77
N GLN A 62 -3.99 2.96 6.03
CA GLN A 62 -4.93 3.97 6.52
C GLN A 62 -4.79 5.31 5.77
N VAL A 63 -3.56 5.83 5.65
CA VAL A 63 -3.32 7.10 4.94
C VAL A 63 -3.62 6.96 3.45
N SER A 64 -3.28 5.83 2.83
CA SER A 64 -3.62 5.54 1.43
C SER A 64 -5.14 5.56 1.21
N GLY A 65 -5.91 4.99 2.14
CA GLY A 65 -7.36 5.07 2.11
C GLY A 65 -7.88 6.50 2.26
N GLN A 66 -7.20 7.37 3.03
CA GLN A 66 -7.56 8.79 3.12
C GLN A 66 -7.23 9.54 1.83
N LEU A 67 -6.08 9.26 1.21
CA LEU A 67 -5.68 9.85 -0.08
C LEU A 67 -6.60 9.43 -1.23
N ALA A 68 -7.00 8.16 -1.27
CA ALA A 68 -7.97 7.67 -2.26
C ALA A 68 -9.32 8.39 -2.13
N ARG A 69 -9.81 8.58 -0.89
CA ARG A 69 -11.03 9.37 -0.62
C ARG A 69 -10.87 10.83 -1.01
N HIS A 70 -9.70 11.42 -0.79
CA HIS A 70 -9.41 12.81 -1.14
C HIS A 70 -9.57 13.07 -2.65
N ILE A 71 -9.21 12.10 -3.50
CA ILE A 71 -9.36 12.20 -4.95
C ILE A 71 -10.64 11.52 -5.48
N GLY A 72 -11.52 11.05 -4.61
CA GLY A 72 -12.84 10.54 -4.97
C GLY A 72 -12.88 9.17 -5.65
N VAL A 73 -11.89 8.30 -5.43
CA VAL A 73 -11.84 6.95 -6.04
C VAL A 73 -11.87 5.83 -4.99
N PRO A 74 -12.36 4.62 -5.34
CA PRO A 74 -12.28 3.47 -4.44
C PRO A 74 -10.84 3.10 -4.10
N PHE A 75 -10.62 2.61 -2.88
CA PHE A 75 -9.31 2.16 -2.41
C PHE A 75 -9.24 0.62 -2.39
N ARG A 76 -8.14 0.07 -2.88
CA ARG A 76 -7.79 -1.34 -2.72
C ARG A 76 -6.51 -1.48 -1.89
N SER A 77 -6.63 -2.18 -0.76
CA SER A 77 -5.52 -2.65 0.09
C SER A 77 -5.29 -4.16 -0.09
N SER A 78 -4.36 -4.73 0.68
CA SER A 78 -4.07 -6.17 0.70
C SER A 78 -4.02 -6.73 2.13
N ASN A 79 -4.34 -8.00 2.30
CA ASN A 79 -3.95 -8.79 3.46
C ASN A 79 -2.60 -9.45 3.17
N VAL A 80 -1.65 -9.43 4.11
CA VAL A 80 -0.29 -9.94 3.92
C VAL A 80 0.28 -10.58 5.17
N THR A 81 1.14 -11.59 4.96
CA THR A 81 1.94 -12.24 6.00
C THR A 81 3.27 -12.74 5.42
N ALA A 82 4.30 -12.76 6.25
CA ALA A 82 5.63 -13.30 5.98
C ALA A 82 5.81 -14.72 6.54
N ALA A 83 4.81 -15.25 7.25
CA ALA A 83 4.86 -16.61 7.79
C ALA A 83 4.96 -17.66 6.67
N ASN A 84 5.79 -18.67 6.88
CA ASN A 84 5.96 -19.77 5.91
C ASN A 84 4.91 -20.88 6.07
N GLU A 85 4.08 -20.79 7.10
CA GLU A 85 3.01 -21.72 7.42
C GLU A 85 1.85 -20.97 8.09
N VAL A 86 0.69 -21.63 8.24
CA VAL A 86 -0.51 -21.03 8.85
C VAL A 86 -0.41 -21.15 10.37
N ASP A 87 0.47 -20.37 10.96
CA ASP A 87 0.73 -20.33 12.40
C ASP A 87 0.19 -19.05 13.06
N PHE A 88 0.64 -18.79 14.29
CA PHE A 88 0.26 -17.58 15.02
C PHE A 88 0.78 -16.29 14.37
N GLN A 89 1.95 -16.33 13.73
CA GLN A 89 2.47 -15.18 12.99
C GLN A 89 1.57 -14.88 11.79
N ALA A 90 1.16 -15.91 11.03
CA ALA A 90 0.21 -15.75 9.94
C ALA A 90 -1.09 -15.10 10.42
N ALA A 91 -1.67 -15.60 11.51
CA ALA A 91 -2.90 -15.05 12.07
C ALA A 91 -2.74 -13.58 12.50
N TYR A 92 -1.68 -13.26 13.23
CA TYR A 92 -1.43 -11.91 13.74
C TYR A 92 -1.18 -10.89 12.63
N GLU A 93 -0.28 -11.20 11.71
CA GLU A 93 0.07 -10.28 10.62
C GLU A 93 -1.11 -10.04 9.69
N SER A 94 -1.86 -11.10 9.36
CA SER A 94 -3.07 -10.98 8.55
C SER A 94 -4.18 -10.18 9.20
N GLN A 95 -4.29 -10.18 10.53
CA GLN A 95 -5.28 -9.38 11.25
C GLN A 95 -4.95 -7.88 11.23
N MET A 96 -3.68 -7.51 11.20
CA MET A 96 -3.24 -6.12 11.22
C MET A 96 -3.26 -5.42 9.85
N ALA A 97 -3.51 -6.19 8.79
CA ALA A 97 -3.44 -5.74 7.40
C ALA A 97 -4.69 -5.00 6.92
#